data_AF-A0A7Y2Z9H7-F1
#
_entry.id   AF-A0A7Y2Z9H7-F1
#
_cell.length_a   1.000
_cell.length_b   1.000
_cell.length_c   1.000
_cell.angle_alpha   90.00
_cell.angle_beta   90.00
_cell.angle_gamma   90.00
#
_symmetry.space_group_name_H-M   'P 1'
#
loop_
_entity.id
_entity.type
_entity.pdbx_description
1 polymer ?
#
loop_
_entity_poly.entity_id
_entity_poly.type
_entity_poly.pdbx_seq_one_letter_code
_entity_poly.pdbx_strand_id
1 'polypeptide(L)'
;LWEITGVAEKALMAVSSFVVVVGMLGMLTALLTSLNERRREMAILRSIGARPLHVFILIIGEAMGITLLGILLGVVMLYGLLVVAKPVVLSMFGFYLAIGGISAYEALLMGVIFLAGTLIGIVPGWRIYRYSLADGMTVRI
;
A
#
# COMPACT_ATOMS: atom_id res chain seq x y z
N LEU A 1 -5.21 -33.84 13.76
CA LEU A 1 -4.23 -33.33 12.78
C LEU A 1 -4.87 -32.39 11.78
N TRP A 2 -5.97 -32.77 11.10
CA TRP A 2 -6.66 -31.91 10.11
C TRP A 2 -7.33 -30.65 10.70
N GLU A 3 -7.89 -30.73 11.92
CA GLU A 3 -8.40 -29.53 12.61
C GLU A 3 -7.28 -28.58 13.06
N ILE A 4 -6.12 -29.12 13.47
CA ILE A 4 -4.97 -28.32 13.91
C ILE A 4 -4.35 -27.58 12.71
N THR A 5 -4.26 -28.23 11.54
CA THR A 5 -3.80 -27.59 10.30
C THR A 5 -4.76 -26.49 9.83
N GLY A 6 -6.08 -26.70 9.96
CA GLY A 6 -7.08 -25.69 9.61
C GLY A 6 -7.09 -24.48 10.55
N VAL A 7 -6.85 -24.67 11.85
CA VAL A 7 -6.69 -23.55 12.81
C VAL A 7 -5.41 -22.77 12.53
N ALA A 8 -4.30 -23.46 12.22
CA ALA A 8 -3.04 -22.82 11.88
C ALA A 8 -3.14 -21.96 10.60
N GLU A 9 -3.81 -22.46 9.56
CA GLU A 9 -4.04 -21.71 8.32
C GLU A 9 -4.87 -20.43 8.57
N LYS A 10 -5.98 -20.55 9.31
CA LYS A 10 -6.81 -19.39 9.68
C LYS A 10 -6.05 -18.36 10.53
N ALA A 11 -5.22 -18.82 11.46
CA ALA A 11 -4.39 -17.94 12.27
C ALA A 11 -3.38 -17.20 11.39
N LEU A 12 -2.72 -17.89 10.45
CA LEU A 12 -1.81 -17.27 9.49
C LEU A 12 -2.52 -16.22 8.63
N MET A 13 -3.69 -16.55 8.08
CA MET A 13 -4.50 -15.61 7.29
C MET A 13 -4.88 -14.37 8.10
N ALA A 14 -5.29 -14.55 9.37
CA ALA A 14 -5.60 -13.44 10.24
C ALA A 14 -4.39 -12.54 10.46
N VAL A 15 -3.23 -13.09 10.81
CA VAL A 15 -1.99 -12.32 10.98
C VAL A 15 -1.59 -11.60 9.70
N SER A 16 -1.63 -12.28 8.55
CA SER A 16 -1.34 -11.67 7.25
C SER A 16 -2.26 -10.49 6.96
N SER A 17 -3.56 -10.61 7.26
CA SER A 17 -4.51 -9.50 7.07
C SER A 17 -4.18 -8.29 7.95
N PHE A 18 -3.77 -8.51 9.21
CA PHE A 18 -3.34 -7.44 10.10
C PHE A 18 -2.08 -6.75 9.61
N VAL A 19 -1.09 -7.52 9.10
CA VAL A 19 0.13 -6.94 8.54
C VAL A 19 -0.18 -6.02 7.35
N VAL A 20 -1.10 -6.43 6.47
CA VAL A 20 -1.56 -5.59 5.35
C VAL A 20 -2.19 -4.30 5.87
N VAL A 21 -3.08 -4.38 6.88
CA VAL A 21 -3.73 -3.20 7.47
C VAL A 21 -2.71 -2.27 8.12
N VAL A 22 -1.73 -2.79 8.86
CA VAL A 22 -0.68 -1.97 9.48
C VAL A 22 0.18 -1.30 8.42
N GLY A 23 0.56 -2.01 7.35
CA GLY A 23 1.30 -1.42 6.22
C GLY A 23 0.52 -0.30 5.54
N MET A 24 -0.79 -0.49 5.36
CA MET A 24 -1.73 0.50 4.83
C MET A 24 -1.82 1.75 5.71
N LEU A 25 -1.89 1.59 7.03
CA LEU A 25 -1.88 2.72 7.99
C LEU A 25 -0.54 3.45 7.99
N GLY A 26 0.58 2.72 7.89
CA GLY A 26 1.91 3.29 7.77
C GLY A 26 2.04 4.15 6.51
N MET A 27 1.59 3.63 5.37
CA MET A 27 1.53 4.37 4.11
C MET A 27 0.66 5.63 4.22
N LEU A 28 -0.54 5.53 4.79
CA LEU A 28 -1.42 6.68 5.01
C LEU A 28 -0.73 7.77 5.85
N THR A 29 -0.02 7.37 6.91
CA THR A 29 0.70 8.29 7.80
C THR A 29 1.87 8.96 7.08
N ALA A 30 2.62 8.22 6.26
CA ALA A 30 3.70 8.76 5.45
C ALA A 30 3.16 9.81 4.45
N LEU A 31 2.07 9.49 3.75
CA LEU A 31 1.42 10.44 2.84
C LEU A 31 0.89 11.68 3.57
N LEU A 32 0.24 11.52 4.73
CA LEU A 32 -0.22 12.67 5.52
C LEU A 32 0.93 13.55 6.00
N THR A 33 2.06 12.95 6.35
CA THR A 33 3.27 13.68 6.75
C THR A 33 3.84 14.46 5.58
N SER A 34 4.01 13.84 4.41
CA SER A 34 4.50 14.51 3.21
C SER A 34 3.60 15.67 2.79
N LEU A 35 2.29 15.56 3.05
CA LEU A 35 1.33 16.64 2.84
C LEU A 35 1.42 17.77 3.84
N ASN A 36 1.70 17.49 5.11
CA ASN A 36 1.90 18.56 6.09
C ASN A 36 3.13 19.40 5.76
N GLU A 37 4.18 18.77 5.23
CA GLU A 37 5.37 19.47 4.72
C GLU A 37 5.00 20.31 3.48
N ARG A 38 4.33 19.71 2.49
CA ARG A 38 3.87 20.39 1.26
C ARG A 38 2.77 21.42 1.51
N ARG A 39 2.06 21.38 2.65
CA ARG A 39 1.01 22.36 3.01
C ARG A 39 1.61 23.74 3.25
N ARG A 40 2.83 23.82 3.81
CA ARG A 40 3.56 25.09 3.95
C ARG A 40 3.89 25.68 2.59
N GLU A 41 4.32 24.86 1.64
CA GLU A 41 4.56 25.29 0.25
C GLU A 41 3.27 25.70 -0.45
N MET A 42 2.17 24.98 -0.21
CA MET A 42 0.88 25.29 -0.83
C MET A 42 0.29 26.63 -0.35
N ALA A 43 0.54 27.01 0.92
CA ALA A 43 0.19 28.33 1.43
C ALA A 43 0.93 29.45 0.68
N ILE A 44 2.19 29.22 0.30
CA ILE A 44 3.00 30.14 -0.51
C ILE A 44 2.51 30.14 -1.97
N LEU A 45 2.32 28.97 -2.59
CA LEU A 45 1.84 28.87 -3.97
C LEU A 45 0.44 29.49 -4.16
N ARG A 46 -0.36 29.56 -3.10
CA ARG A 46 -1.66 30.24 -3.12
C ARG A 46 -1.56 31.76 -3.24
N SER A 47 -0.51 32.38 -2.70
CA SER A 47 -0.31 33.83 -2.89
C SER A 47 -0.03 34.18 -4.35
N ILE A 48 0.30 33.18 -5.17
CA ILE A 48 0.58 33.26 -6.61
C ILE A 48 -0.56 32.65 -7.46
N GLY A 49 -1.66 32.18 -6.85
CA GLY A 49 -2.85 31.71 -7.56
C GLY A 49 -2.83 30.25 -8.07
N ALA A 50 -1.97 29.38 -7.55
CA ALA A 50 -1.84 28.00 -8.04
C ALA A 50 -3.04 27.09 -7.70
N ARG A 51 -3.37 26.17 -8.61
CA ARG A 51 -4.51 25.22 -8.49
C ARG A 51 -4.14 23.95 -7.69
N PRO A 52 -4.99 23.51 -6.73
CA PRO A 52 -4.76 22.35 -5.85
C PRO A 52 -4.81 20.98 -6.56
N LEU A 53 -5.33 20.94 -7.79
CA LEU A 53 -5.58 19.70 -8.52
C LEU A 53 -4.30 18.94 -8.89
N HIS A 54 -3.19 19.65 -9.14
CA HIS A 54 -1.90 19.01 -9.43
C HIS A 54 -1.38 18.20 -8.24
N VAL A 55 -1.58 18.72 -7.02
CA VAL A 55 -1.14 18.04 -5.80
C VAL A 55 -1.96 16.77 -5.56
N PHE A 56 -3.27 16.81 -5.85
CA PHE A 56 -4.14 15.63 -5.78
C PHE A 56 -3.64 14.50 -6.70
N ILE A 57 -3.37 14.81 -7.98
CA ILE A 57 -2.89 13.83 -8.96
C ILE A 57 -1.52 13.28 -8.53
N LEU A 58 -0.64 14.13 -8.02
CA LEU A 58 0.69 13.73 -7.57
C LEU A 58 0.63 12.71 -6.43
N ILE A 59 -0.23 12.92 -5.42
CA ILE A 59 -0.37 12.01 -4.28
C ILE A 59 -0.94 10.67 -4.69
N ILE A 60 -1.94 10.67 -5.58
CA ILE A 60 -2.50 9.43 -6.11
C ILE A 60 -1.42 8.68 -6.88
N GLY A 61 -0.63 9.38 -7.70
CA GLY A 61 0.52 8.80 -8.39
C GLY A 61 1.56 8.23 -7.42
N GLU A 62 1.88 8.94 -6.34
CA GLU A 62 2.80 8.49 -5.30
C GLU A 62 2.25 7.24 -4.59
N ALA A 63 0.97 7.23 -4.24
CA ALA A 63 0.31 6.10 -3.61
C ALA A 63 0.30 4.86 -4.51
N MET A 64 -0.05 5.03 -5.80
CA MET A 64 0.01 3.97 -6.80
C MET A 64 1.44 3.46 -7.02
N GLY A 65 2.43 4.36 -7.04
CA GLY A 65 3.84 4.01 -7.20
C GLY A 65 4.37 3.19 -6.02
N ILE A 66 4.11 3.63 -4.79
CA ILE A 66 4.54 2.94 -3.57
C ILE A 66 3.89 1.54 -3.48
N THR A 67 2.59 1.44 -3.78
CA THR A 67 1.87 0.16 -3.73
C THR A 67 2.34 -0.80 -4.81
N LEU A 68 2.54 -0.33 -6.05
CA LEU A 68 3.07 -1.15 -7.13
C LEU A 68 4.48 -1.66 -6.82
N LEU A 69 5.36 -0.78 -6.35
CA LEU A 69 6.72 -1.17 -5.94
C LEU A 69 6.72 -2.16 -4.78
N GLY A 70 5.86 -1.95 -3.78
CA GLY A 70 5.70 -2.87 -2.67
C GLY A 70 5.25 -4.27 -3.11
N ILE A 71 4.28 -4.34 -4.03
CA ILE A 71 3.82 -5.60 -4.62
C ILE A 71 4.95 -6.28 -5.40
N LEU A 72 5.65 -5.55 -6.27
CA LEU A 72 6.76 -6.07 -7.07
C LEU A 72 7.89 -6.61 -6.19
N LEU A 73 8.33 -5.84 -5.20
CA LEU A 73 9.37 -6.24 -4.26
C LEU A 73 8.93 -7.43 -3.41
N GLY A 74 7.66 -7.47 -2.96
CA GLY A 74 7.11 -8.61 -2.22
C GLY A 74 7.14 -9.90 -3.03
N VAL A 75 6.74 -9.86 -4.30
CA VAL A 75 6.78 -11.02 -5.21
C VAL A 75 8.22 -11.48 -5.45
N VAL A 76 9.14 -10.55 -5.76
CA VAL A 76 10.55 -10.88 -5.98
C VAL A 76 11.16 -11.51 -4.72
N MET A 77 10.87 -10.94 -3.55
CA MET A 77 11.37 -11.46 -2.27
C MET A 77 10.79 -12.83 -1.95
N LEU A 78 9.50 -13.07 -2.22
CA LEU A 78 8.86 -14.37 -2.05
C LEU A 78 9.52 -15.45 -2.92
N TYR A 79 9.64 -15.21 -4.23
CA TYR A 79 10.26 -16.17 -5.14
C TYR A 79 11.75 -16.36 -4.83
N GLY A 80 12.47 -15.29 -4.49
CA GLY A 80 13.86 -15.38 -4.06
C GLY A 80 14.04 -16.26 -2.82
N LEU A 81 13.17 -16.09 -1.82
CA LEU A 81 13.19 -16.91 -0.61
C LEU A 81 12.83 -18.37 -0.90
N LEU A 82 11.85 -18.62 -1.77
CA LEU A 82 11.47 -19.98 -2.19
C LEU A 82 12.62 -20.71 -2.87
N VAL A 83 13.38 -20.05 -3.74
CA VAL A 83 14.55 -20.64 -4.41
C VAL A 83 15.61 -21.06 -3.41
N VAL A 84 15.86 -20.23 -2.39
CA VAL A 84 16.85 -20.52 -1.33
C VAL A 84 16.34 -21.58 -0.34
N ALA A 85 15.06 -21.54 0.00
CA ALA A 85 14.45 -22.47 0.97
C ALA A 85 14.25 -23.87 0.37
N LYS A 86 13.99 -23.99 -0.93
CA LYS A 86 13.74 -25.28 -1.61
C LYS A 86 14.81 -26.35 -1.33
N PRO A 87 16.13 -26.13 -1.52
CA PRO A 87 17.15 -27.14 -1.23
C PRO A 87 17.22 -27.51 0.25
N VAL A 88 16.96 -26.56 1.16
CA VAL A 88 16.97 -26.79 2.62
C VAL A 88 15.78 -27.64 3.05
N VAL A 89 14.59 -27.34 2.54
CA VAL A 89 13.36 -28.09 2.86
C VAL A 89 13.42 -29.50 2.25
N LEU A 90 13.96 -29.64 1.05
CA LEU A 90 14.13 -30.94 0.40
C LEU A 90 15.09 -31.83 1.18
N SER A 91 16.22 -31.30 1.67
CA SER A 91 17.22 -32.07 2.41
C SER A 91 16.78 -32.44 3.83
N MET A 92 16.03 -31.58 4.51
CA MET A 92 15.60 -31.82 5.90
C MET A 92 14.27 -32.57 6.02
N PHE A 93 13.32 -32.31 5.11
CA PHE A 93 11.95 -32.83 5.23
C PHE A 93 11.54 -33.72 4.06
N GLY A 94 12.34 -33.83 3.00
CA GLY A 94 12.02 -34.65 1.82
C GLY A 94 10.86 -34.14 0.96
N PHE A 95 10.31 -32.95 1.25
CA PHE A 95 9.22 -32.36 0.48
C PHE A 95 9.74 -31.61 -0.75
N TYR A 96 9.20 -31.96 -1.92
CA TYR A 96 9.45 -31.21 -3.15
C TYR A 96 8.53 -29.98 -3.24
N LEU A 97 9.09 -28.80 -2.99
CA LEU A 97 8.40 -27.53 -3.26
C LEU A 97 8.36 -27.29 -4.77
N ALA A 98 7.20 -27.52 -5.38
CA ALA A 98 6.91 -27.10 -6.74
C ALA A 98 6.75 -25.57 -6.75
N ILE A 99 7.69 -24.88 -7.40
CA ILE A 99 7.57 -23.44 -7.64
C ILE A 99 6.61 -23.28 -8.80
N GLY A 100 5.34 -23.06 -8.49
CA GLY A 100 4.32 -22.71 -9.48
C GLY A 100 4.50 -21.27 -9.96
N GLY A 101 4.00 -20.97 -11.16
CA GLY A 101 3.78 -19.59 -11.58
C GLY A 101 2.71 -18.91 -10.72
N ILE A 102 2.56 -17.59 -10.89
CA ILE A 102 1.57 -16.79 -10.15
C ILE A 102 0.18 -17.40 -10.38
N SER A 103 -0.46 -17.83 -9.30
CA SER A 103 -1.81 -18.39 -9.33
C SER A 103 -2.85 -17.28 -9.54
N ALA A 104 -4.02 -17.64 -10.08
CA ALA A 104 -5.14 -16.70 -10.22
C ALA A 104 -5.56 -16.08 -8.87
N TYR A 105 -5.43 -16.83 -7.77
CA TYR A 105 -5.70 -16.34 -6.42
C TYR A 105 -4.68 -15.30 -5.96
N GLU A 106 -3.40 -15.51 -6.24
CA GLU A 106 -2.31 -14.57 -5.91
C GLU A 106 -2.45 -13.28 -6.73
N ALA A 107 -2.77 -13.41 -8.02
CA ALA A 107 -3.05 -12.26 -8.88
C ALA A 107 -4.27 -11.45 -8.39
N LEU A 108 -5.34 -12.12 -7.95
CA LEU A 108 -6.50 -11.47 -7.35
C LEU A 108 -6.12 -10.71 -6.06
N LEU A 109 -5.35 -11.34 -5.17
CA LEU A 109 -4.86 -10.72 -3.94
C LEU A 109 -4.01 -9.47 -4.22
N MET A 110 -3.08 -9.55 -5.17
CA MET A 110 -2.28 -8.40 -5.60
C MET A 110 -3.16 -7.27 -6.13
N GLY A 111 -4.18 -7.61 -6.94
CA GLY A 111 -5.17 -6.64 -7.44
C GLY A 111 -5.96 -5.97 -6.31
N VAL A 112 -6.42 -6.74 -5.32
CA VAL A 112 -7.13 -6.22 -4.14
C VAL A 112 -6.24 -5.29 -3.32
N ILE A 113 -4.98 -5.67 -3.08
CA ILE A 113 -4.01 -4.84 -2.33
C ILE A 113 -3.72 -3.54 -3.08
N PHE A 114 -3.53 -3.61 -4.41
CA PHE A 114 -3.30 -2.43 -5.24
C PHE A 114 -4.50 -1.47 -5.21
N LEU A 115 -5.72 -1.99 -5.34
CA LEU A 115 -6.95 -1.20 -5.23
C LEU A 115 -7.08 -0.58 -3.85
N ALA A 116 -6.89 -1.35 -2.78
CA ALA A 116 -6.98 -0.86 -1.42
C ALA A 116 -5.94 0.23 -1.11
N GLY A 117 -4.69 0.05 -1.54
CA GLY A 117 -3.65 1.07 -1.40
C GLY A 117 -3.93 2.35 -2.20
N THR A 118 -4.52 2.21 -3.39
CA THR A 118 -5.00 3.36 -4.18
C THR A 118 -6.14 4.08 -3.47
N LEU A 119 -7.13 3.36 -2.95
CA LEU A 119 -8.26 3.92 -2.19
C LEU A 119 -7.78 4.68 -0.94
N ILE A 120 -6.77 4.16 -0.25
CA ILE A 120 -6.15 4.85 0.89
C ILE A 120 -5.49 6.17 0.46
N GLY A 121 -4.85 6.21 -0.70
CA GLY A 121 -4.29 7.44 -1.28
C GLY A 121 -5.33 8.50 -1.64
N ILE A 122 -6.59 8.11 -1.89
CA ILE A 122 -7.69 9.04 -2.18
C ILE A 122 -8.10 9.82 -0.92
N VAL A 123 -8.03 9.21 0.27
CA VAL A 123 -8.41 9.85 1.55
C VAL A 123 -7.66 11.17 1.80
N PRO A 124 -6.31 11.23 1.76
CA PRO A 124 -5.59 12.48 1.91
C PRO A 124 -5.79 13.43 0.72
N GLY A 125 -5.91 12.91 -0.50
CA GLY A 125 -6.19 13.71 -1.69
C GLY A 125 -7.52 14.48 -1.59
N TRP A 126 -8.59 13.82 -1.14
CA TRP A 126 -9.88 14.46 -0.93
C TRP A 126 -9.82 15.52 0.18
N ARG A 127 -9.01 15.28 1.21
CA ARG A 127 -8.78 16.23 2.31
C ARG A 127 -8.19 17.55 1.79
N ILE A 128 -7.26 17.50 0.83
CA ILE A 128 -6.68 18.69 0.18
C ILE A 128 -7.75 19.45 -0.61
N TYR A 129 -8.58 18.74 -1.36
CA TYR A 129 -9.64 19.36 -2.14
C TYR A 129 -10.61 20.14 -1.23
N ARG A 130 -11.01 19.56 -0.10
CA ARG A 130 -11.89 20.24 0.87
C ARG A 130 -11.22 21.45 1.55
N TYR A 131 -9.96 21.33 1.98
CA TYR A 131 -9.23 22.49 2.51
C TYR A 131 -9.03 23.58 1.46
N SER A 132 -8.93 23.20 0.18
CA SER A 132 -8.75 24.17 -0.88
C SER A 132 -10.00 25.04 -1.12
N LEU A 133 -11.18 24.40 -1.13
CA LEU A 133 -12.47 25.08 -1.29
C LEU A 133 -12.89 25.90 -0.06
N ALA A 134 -12.62 25.42 1.16
CA ALA A 134 -13.04 26.12 2.39
C ALA A 134 -12.28 27.45 2.61
N ASP A 135 -10.97 27.47 2.29
CA ASP A 135 -10.13 28.68 2.41
C ASP A 135 -10.39 29.72 1.31
N GLY A 136 -11.08 29.35 0.22
CA GLY A 136 -11.45 30.28 -0.85
C GLY A 136 -12.53 31.29 -0.46
N MET A 137 -13.16 31.15 0.72
CA MET A 137 -14.28 32.00 1.16
C MET A 137 -14.01 32.83 2.43
N THR A 138 -12.78 32.85 2.97
CA THR A 138 -12.45 33.75 4.08
C THR A 138 -11.26 34.62 3.74
N VAL A 139 -11.51 35.62 2.89
CA VAL A 139 -10.77 36.89 2.99
C VAL A 139 -11.25 37.54 4.28
N ARG A 140 -10.54 37.30 5.39
CA ARG A 140 -10.68 38.16 6.58
C ARG A 140 -9.76 39.35 6.38
N ILE A 141 -10.40 40.49 6.15
CA ILE A 141 -9.86 41.85 6.28
C ILE A 141 -9.32 42.01 7.71
#